data_AF-A0A3G6ZIT9-F1
#
_entry.id   AF-A0A3G6ZIT9-F1
#
_cell.length_a   1.000
_cell.length_b   1.000
_cell.length_c   1.000
_cell.angle_alpha   90.00
_cell.angle_beta   90.00
_cell.angle_gamma   90.00
#
_symmetry.space_group_name_H-M   'P 1'
#
loop_
_entity.id
_entity.type
_entity.pdbx_description
1 polymer ?
#
loop_
_entity_poly.entity_id
_entity_poly.type
_entity_poly.pdbx_seq_one_letter_code
_entity_poly.pdbx_strand_id
1 'polypeptide(L)'
;MNTESPDTPDTPDRPLGFWLRATDALISREVDAALAAHDADRREWMVLNVLAGEIDARGFRDRLARKPKMLRHLADRGLVAREGDDWALTAEGRARRDLLAETVAGIRARVAGAVSAEDYRTTIASLEAIARELGFSEDDPRPWRGTPRHPRHRFGLRPFVPGEPRPGEGGGPGPRFGGNPHHGFRGAGPRPDADAV
;
A
#
# COMPACT_ATOMS: atom_id res chain seq x y z
N MET A 1 -30.34 49.77 -11.76
CA MET A 1 -30.32 48.40 -12.32
C MET A 1 -28.93 47.88 -12.04
N ASN A 2 -28.73 47.25 -10.89
CA ASN A 2 -27.42 46.75 -10.46
C ASN A 2 -27.43 45.25 -10.66
N THR A 3 -26.67 44.77 -11.63
CA THR A 3 -26.39 43.35 -11.79
C THR A 3 -25.17 43.02 -10.93
N GLU A 4 -25.41 42.57 -9.70
CA GLU A 4 -24.40 41.86 -8.92
C GLU A 4 -24.09 40.53 -9.63
N SER A 5 -22.82 40.33 -9.96
CA SER A 5 -22.30 39.03 -10.40
C SER A 5 -22.57 38.00 -9.29
N PRO A 6 -23.02 36.79 -9.62
CA PRO A 6 -23.20 35.75 -8.61
C PRO A 6 -21.84 35.36 -8.04
N ASP A 7 -21.67 35.59 -6.73
CA ASP A 7 -20.58 35.05 -5.92
C ASP A 7 -20.44 33.55 -6.20
N THR A 8 -19.30 33.17 -6.79
CA THR A 8 -18.92 31.77 -6.86
C THR A 8 -18.54 31.36 -5.43
N PRO A 9 -19.21 30.38 -4.81
CA PRO A 9 -18.91 30.01 -3.43
C PRO A 9 -17.44 29.57 -3.34
N ASP A 10 -16.66 30.26 -2.52
CA ASP A 10 -15.29 29.91 -2.15
C ASP A 10 -15.28 28.43 -1.73
N THR A 11 -14.67 27.60 -2.56
CA THR A 11 -14.48 26.20 -2.21
C THR A 11 -13.46 26.18 -1.08
N PRO A 12 -13.78 25.62 0.11
CA PRO A 12 -12.87 25.70 1.24
C PRO A 12 -11.51 25.11 0.87
N ASP A 13 -10.45 25.88 1.18
CA ASP A 13 -9.07 25.52 0.87
C ASP A 13 -8.77 24.11 1.38
N ARG A 14 -8.48 23.21 0.44
CA ARG A 14 -8.19 21.81 0.74
C ARG A 14 -6.76 21.72 1.30
N PRO A 15 -6.53 21.05 2.44
CA PRO A 15 -5.20 20.96 3.04
C PRO A 15 -4.25 20.12 2.18
N LEU A 16 -2.93 20.34 2.30
CA LEU A 16 -1.90 19.59 1.55
C LEU A 16 -2.10 18.06 1.61
N GLY A 17 -2.40 17.52 2.79
CA GLY A 17 -2.63 16.08 2.96
C GLY A 17 -3.82 15.51 2.20
N PHE A 18 -4.80 16.36 1.83
CA PHE A 18 -5.90 15.96 0.94
C PHE A 18 -5.38 15.75 -0.48
N TRP A 19 -4.65 16.72 -1.02
CA TRP A 19 -4.11 16.65 -2.38
C TRP A 19 -3.09 15.53 -2.55
N LEU A 20 -2.21 15.31 -1.56
CA LEU A 20 -1.27 14.18 -1.60
C LEU A 20 -1.99 12.84 -1.73
N ARG A 21 -3.05 12.63 -0.94
CA ARG A 21 -3.84 11.39 -1.00
C ARG A 21 -4.62 11.26 -2.30
N ALA A 22 -5.25 12.34 -2.76
CA ALA A 22 -6.04 12.34 -3.98
C ALA A 22 -5.16 12.03 -5.20
N THR A 23 -4.02 12.70 -5.32
CA THR A 23 -3.06 12.50 -6.41
C THR A 23 -2.45 11.10 -6.38
N ASP A 24 -2.02 10.59 -5.21
CA ASP A 24 -1.52 9.23 -5.06
C ASP A 24 -2.54 8.16 -5.50
N ALA A 25 -3.80 8.31 -5.08
CA ALA A 25 -4.87 7.38 -5.44
C ALA A 25 -5.18 7.41 -6.94
N LEU A 26 -5.22 8.60 -7.55
CA LEU A 26 -5.48 8.75 -8.98
C LEU A 26 -4.33 8.18 -9.82
N ILE A 27 -3.07 8.51 -9.50
CA ILE A 27 -1.90 7.95 -10.19
C ILE A 27 -1.87 6.43 -10.04
N SER A 28 -2.14 5.91 -8.84
CA SER A 28 -2.18 4.47 -8.60
C SER A 28 -3.21 3.78 -9.48
N ARG A 29 -4.43 4.33 -9.55
CA ARG A 29 -5.52 3.83 -10.40
C ARG A 29 -5.17 3.87 -11.89
N GLU A 30 -4.58 4.96 -12.38
CA GLU A 30 -4.19 5.06 -13.80
C GLU A 30 -3.13 4.02 -14.15
N VAL A 31 -2.14 3.81 -13.29
CA VAL A 31 -1.13 2.76 -13.50
C VAL A 31 -1.78 1.37 -13.46
N ASP A 32 -2.66 1.09 -12.50
CA ASP A 32 -3.32 -0.22 -12.42
C ASP A 32 -4.17 -0.49 -13.66
N ALA A 33 -4.92 0.51 -14.15
CA ALA A 33 -5.71 0.41 -15.36
C ALA A 33 -4.83 0.15 -16.61
N ALA A 34 -3.69 0.84 -16.70
CA ALA A 34 -2.78 0.69 -17.83
C ALA A 34 -2.03 -0.65 -17.83
N LEU A 35 -1.64 -1.17 -16.66
CA LEU A 35 -1.08 -2.51 -16.54
C LEU A 35 -2.13 -3.58 -16.93
N ALA A 36 -3.37 -3.41 -16.45
CA ALA A 36 -4.47 -4.33 -16.75
C ALA A 36 -4.82 -4.37 -18.24
N ALA A 37 -4.67 -3.26 -18.96
CA ALA A 37 -4.84 -3.21 -20.42
C ALA A 37 -3.84 -4.10 -21.19
N HIS A 38 -2.78 -4.55 -20.52
CA HIS A 38 -1.82 -5.49 -21.07
C HIS A 38 -1.88 -6.87 -20.37
N ASP A 39 -2.92 -7.19 -19.60
CA ASP A 39 -3.00 -8.42 -18.80
C ASP A 39 -1.86 -8.57 -17.76
N ALA A 40 -1.39 -7.45 -17.20
CA ALA A 40 -0.48 -7.45 -16.06
C ALA A 40 -1.11 -6.81 -14.83
N ASP A 41 -0.67 -7.24 -13.65
CA ASP A 41 -0.94 -6.56 -12.40
C ASP A 41 0.32 -5.86 -11.85
N ARG A 42 0.15 -5.04 -10.81
CA ARG A 42 1.25 -4.29 -10.20
C ARG A 42 2.32 -5.19 -9.56
N ARG A 43 1.94 -6.41 -9.19
CA ARG A 43 2.84 -7.36 -8.53
C ARG A 43 3.73 -8.04 -9.56
N GLU A 44 3.21 -8.46 -10.70
CA GLU A 44 3.96 -8.93 -11.86
C GLU A 44 4.94 -7.86 -12.31
N TRP A 45 4.47 -6.63 -12.51
CA TRP A 45 5.31 -5.49 -12.88
C TRP A 45 6.49 -5.28 -11.92
N MET A 46 6.23 -5.34 -10.61
CA MET A 46 7.28 -5.22 -9.60
C MET A 46 8.27 -6.38 -9.62
N VAL A 47 7.81 -7.61 -9.87
CA VAL A 47 8.68 -8.79 -10.00
C VAL A 47 9.59 -8.66 -11.20
N LEU A 48 9.06 -8.27 -12.36
CA LEU A 48 9.86 -8.08 -13.58
C LEU A 48 10.96 -7.03 -13.37
N ASN A 49 10.65 -5.90 -12.72
CA ASN A 49 11.68 -4.88 -12.44
C ASN A 49 12.75 -5.34 -11.45
N VAL A 50 12.38 -6.14 -10.44
CA VAL A 50 13.39 -6.66 -9.49
C VAL A 50 14.28 -7.70 -10.17
N LEU A 51 13.72 -8.55 -11.03
CA LEU A 51 14.51 -9.52 -11.81
C LEU A 51 15.38 -8.83 -12.86
N ALA A 52 14.96 -7.67 -13.38
CA ALA A 52 15.79 -6.82 -14.23
C ALA A 52 16.90 -6.07 -13.46
N GLY A 53 16.87 -6.06 -12.13
CA GLY A 53 17.82 -5.29 -11.31
C GLY A 53 17.54 -3.78 -11.25
N GLU A 54 16.42 -3.33 -11.83
CA GLU A 54 16.00 -1.92 -11.90
C GLU A 54 15.54 -1.37 -10.55
N ILE A 55 15.14 -2.26 -9.65
CA ILE A 55 14.78 -1.92 -8.28
C ILE A 55 15.62 -2.78 -7.35
N ASP A 56 16.58 -2.16 -6.67
CA ASP A 56 17.24 -2.78 -5.52
C ASP A 56 16.32 -2.69 -4.29
N ALA A 57 15.25 -3.47 -4.33
CA ALA A 57 14.41 -3.64 -3.16
C ALA A 57 15.12 -4.64 -2.24
N ARG A 58 15.94 -4.14 -1.30
CA ARG A 58 16.63 -4.96 -0.29
C ARG A 58 15.66 -5.99 0.32
N GLY A 59 16.02 -7.28 0.23
CA GLY A 59 15.19 -8.40 0.71
C GLY A 59 13.94 -8.72 -0.14
N PHE A 60 13.75 -8.09 -1.29
CA PHE A 60 12.67 -8.45 -2.22
C PHE A 60 12.96 -9.73 -2.99
N ARG A 61 14.20 -9.94 -3.45
CA ARG A 61 14.60 -11.23 -4.04
C ARG A 61 14.38 -12.38 -3.06
N ASP A 62 14.78 -12.21 -1.80
CA ASP A 62 14.51 -13.21 -0.76
C ASP A 62 13.00 -13.45 -0.54
N ARG A 63 12.18 -12.39 -0.56
CA ARG A 63 10.72 -12.52 -0.48
C ARG A 63 10.11 -13.13 -1.75
N LEU A 64 10.74 -12.95 -2.91
CA LEU A 64 10.32 -13.51 -4.18
C LEU A 64 10.66 -15.01 -4.26
N ALA A 65 11.83 -15.42 -3.76
CA ALA A 65 12.21 -16.82 -3.58
C ALA A 65 11.20 -17.57 -2.68
N ARG A 66 10.63 -16.90 -1.68
CA ARG A 66 9.53 -17.43 -0.83
C ARG A 66 8.17 -17.51 -1.55
N LYS A 67 8.06 -17.09 -2.82
CA LYS A 67 6.82 -17.08 -3.62
C LYS A 67 6.95 -17.93 -4.89
N PRO A 68 7.25 -19.24 -4.77
CA PRO A 68 7.53 -20.11 -5.93
C PRO A 68 6.33 -20.30 -6.86
N LYS A 69 5.09 -20.08 -6.40
CA LYS A 69 3.90 -20.17 -7.26
C LYS A 69 3.85 -19.04 -8.30
N MET A 70 4.23 -17.82 -7.91
CA MET A 70 4.23 -16.66 -8.82
C MET A 70 5.32 -16.81 -9.89
N LEU A 71 6.53 -17.19 -9.48
CA LEU A 71 7.65 -17.41 -10.40
C LEU A 71 7.35 -18.52 -11.40
N ARG A 72 6.73 -19.63 -10.94
CA ARG A 72 6.24 -20.68 -11.85
C ARG A 72 5.21 -20.17 -12.84
N HIS A 73 4.22 -19.40 -12.40
CA HIS A 73 3.24 -18.81 -13.32
C HIS A 73 3.87 -17.92 -14.39
N LEU A 74 4.87 -17.11 -14.02
CA LEU A 74 5.63 -16.31 -14.99
C LEU A 74 6.49 -17.18 -15.92
N ALA A 75 7.00 -18.31 -15.43
CA ALA A 75 7.78 -19.26 -16.21
C ALA A 75 6.90 -20.02 -17.21
N ASP A 76 5.68 -20.41 -16.80
CA ASP A 76 4.69 -21.05 -17.66
C ASP A 76 4.27 -20.12 -18.82
N ARG A 77 4.38 -18.79 -18.62
CA ARG A 77 4.19 -17.75 -19.63
C ARG A 77 5.47 -17.37 -20.39
N GLY A 78 6.57 -18.08 -20.19
CA GLY A 78 7.84 -17.82 -20.88
C GLY A 78 8.56 -16.54 -20.46
N LEU A 79 8.09 -15.81 -19.43
CA LEU A 79 8.65 -14.51 -19.04
C LEU A 79 9.89 -14.63 -18.15
N VAL A 80 10.01 -15.72 -17.40
CA VAL A 80 11.16 -15.97 -16.54
C VAL A 80 11.66 -17.40 -16.75
N ALA A 81 12.96 -17.60 -16.60
CA ALA A 81 13.58 -18.91 -16.61
C ALA A 81 14.43 -19.09 -15.36
N ARG A 82 14.62 -20.36 -14.98
CA ARG A 82 15.50 -20.70 -13.87
C ARG A 82 16.94 -20.74 -14.38
N GLU A 83 17.83 -20.03 -13.70
CA GLU A 83 19.26 -19.95 -13.99
C GLU A 83 20.02 -20.40 -12.74
N GLY A 84 20.37 -21.68 -12.69
CA GLY A 84 20.89 -22.32 -11.47
C GLY A 84 19.87 -22.31 -10.33
N ASP A 85 20.25 -21.70 -9.21
CA ASP A 85 19.40 -21.56 -8.03
C ASP A 85 18.47 -20.33 -8.08
N ASP A 86 18.68 -19.44 -9.04
CA ASP A 86 17.97 -18.17 -9.18
C ASP A 86 17.02 -18.14 -10.38
N TRP A 87 16.28 -17.03 -10.50
CA TRP A 87 15.38 -16.73 -11.60
C TRP A 87 15.88 -15.52 -12.37
N ALA A 88 15.84 -15.61 -13.70
CA ALA A 88 16.21 -14.54 -14.61
C ALA A 88 15.08 -14.25 -15.60
N LEU A 89 15.04 -13.02 -16.13
CA LEU A 89 14.14 -12.68 -17.23
C LEU A 89 14.59 -13.39 -18.51
N THR A 90 13.63 -13.92 -19.26
CA THR A 90 13.87 -14.34 -20.65
C THR A 90 13.90 -13.11 -21.57
N ALA A 91 14.16 -13.32 -22.87
CA ALA A 91 14.02 -12.26 -23.86
C ALA A 91 12.57 -11.73 -23.93
N GLU A 92 11.58 -12.63 -23.84
CA GLU A 92 10.17 -12.27 -23.80
C GLU A 92 9.81 -11.51 -22.51
N GLY A 93 10.34 -11.94 -21.36
CA GLY A 93 10.18 -11.23 -20.10
C GLY A 93 10.73 -9.81 -20.12
N ARG A 94 11.88 -9.61 -20.76
CA ARG A 94 12.46 -8.28 -20.98
C ARG A 94 11.58 -7.42 -21.88
N ALA A 95 11.18 -7.95 -23.04
CA ALA A 95 10.29 -7.22 -23.96
C ALA A 95 8.95 -6.83 -23.29
N ARG A 96 8.38 -7.76 -22.50
CA ARG A 96 7.16 -7.50 -21.72
C ARG A 96 7.37 -6.41 -20.69
N ARG A 97 8.51 -6.44 -19.97
CA ARG A 97 8.90 -5.42 -19.00
C ARG A 97 9.04 -4.07 -19.70
N ASP A 98 9.72 -3.99 -20.83
CA ASP A 98 9.97 -2.73 -21.53
C ASP A 98 8.67 -2.10 -22.03
N LEU A 99 7.76 -2.91 -22.57
CA LEU A 99 6.43 -2.45 -22.96
C LEU A 99 5.64 -1.88 -21.76
N LEU A 100 5.66 -2.54 -20.60
CA LEU A 100 5.03 -2.01 -19.40
C LEU A 100 5.74 -0.75 -18.88
N ALA A 101 7.07 -0.69 -19.00
CA ALA A 101 7.87 0.47 -18.60
C ALA A 101 7.47 1.70 -19.40
N GLU A 102 7.35 1.56 -20.73
CA GLU A 102 6.95 2.61 -21.65
C GLU A 102 5.54 3.12 -21.32
N THR A 103 4.58 2.21 -21.12
CA THR A 103 3.21 2.58 -20.73
C THR A 103 3.18 3.38 -19.42
N VAL A 104 3.91 2.93 -18.39
CA VAL A 104 3.99 3.66 -17.11
C VAL A 104 4.76 4.97 -17.24
N ALA A 105 5.80 5.02 -18.07
CA ALA A 105 6.55 6.25 -18.36
C ALA A 105 5.65 7.30 -19.02
N GLY A 106 4.77 6.90 -19.95
CA GLY A 106 3.77 7.79 -20.55
C GLY A 106 2.83 8.42 -19.52
N ILE A 107 2.37 7.66 -18.51
CA ILE A 107 1.56 8.20 -17.41
C ILE A 107 2.36 9.21 -16.59
N ARG A 108 3.62 8.89 -16.24
CA ARG A 108 4.49 9.80 -15.50
C ARG A 108 4.76 11.09 -16.26
N ALA A 109 4.96 11.00 -17.58
CA ALA A 109 5.12 12.16 -18.44
C ALA A 109 3.86 13.04 -18.47
N ARG A 110 2.65 12.44 -18.54
CA ARG A 110 1.38 13.17 -18.44
C ARG A 110 1.23 13.90 -17.10
N VAL A 111 1.60 13.24 -16.00
CA VAL A 111 1.56 13.85 -14.66
C VAL A 111 2.55 15.02 -14.55
N ALA A 112 3.79 14.83 -14.99
CA ALA A 112 4.81 15.87 -14.95
C ALA A 112 4.46 17.05 -15.87
N GLY A 113 3.80 16.79 -17.00
CA GLY A 113 3.31 17.79 -17.95
C GLY A 113 2.03 18.50 -17.54
N ALA A 114 1.44 18.19 -16.37
CA ALA A 114 0.25 18.88 -15.87
C ALA A 114 0.56 20.31 -15.39
N VAL A 115 1.83 20.61 -15.13
CA VAL A 115 2.35 21.91 -14.71
C VAL A 115 3.62 22.23 -15.51
N SER A 116 4.14 23.45 -15.38
CA SER A 116 5.42 23.78 -16.00
C SER A 116 6.55 22.91 -15.44
N ALA A 117 7.62 22.69 -16.22
CA ALA A 117 8.77 21.92 -15.75
C ALA A 117 9.42 22.54 -14.49
N GLU A 118 9.38 23.86 -14.35
CA GLU A 118 9.84 24.56 -13.16
C GLU A 118 8.95 24.30 -11.95
N ASP A 119 7.64 24.43 -12.09
CA ASP A 119 6.69 24.16 -11.00
C ASP A 119 6.76 22.69 -10.55
N TYR A 120 6.93 21.76 -11.49
CA TYR A 120 7.12 20.36 -11.18
C TYR A 120 8.37 20.14 -10.34
N ARG A 121 9.52 20.70 -10.75
CA ARG A 121 10.77 20.62 -9.96
C ARG A 121 10.61 21.24 -8.57
N THR A 122 9.97 22.40 -8.48
CA THR A 122 9.71 23.08 -7.20
C THR A 122 8.80 22.24 -6.29
N THR A 123 7.77 21.62 -6.85
CA THR A 123 6.88 20.72 -6.12
C THR A 123 7.64 19.52 -5.56
N ILE A 124 8.45 18.83 -6.39
CA ILE A 124 9.26 17.70 -5.94
C ILE A 124 10.25 18.12 -4.84
N ALA A 125 10.98 19.22 -5.05
CA ALA A 125 11.93 19.74 -4.05
C ALA A 125 11.25 20.07 -2.71
N SER A 126 10.05 20.67 -2.76
CA SER A 126 9.25 20.97 -1.56
C SER A 126 8.83 19.70 -0.82
N LEU A 127 8.35 18.68 -1.54
CA LEU A 127 7.94 17.40 -0.96
C LEU A 127 9.13 16.65 -0.37
N GLU A 128 10.28 16.65 -1.03
CA GLU A 128 11.50 16.04 -0.49
C GLU A 128 11.98 16.74 0.78
N ALA A 129 11.97 18.08 0.81
CA ALA A 129 12.35 18.84 2.00
C ALA A 129 11.44 18.49 3.19
N ILE A 130 10.12 18.44 2.97
CA ILE A 130 9.15 18.02 3.98
C ILE A 130 9.41 16.57 4.42
N ALA A 131 9.66 15.65 3.49
CA ALA A 131 9.93 14.26 3.81
C ALA A 131 11.21 14.10 4.66
N ARG A 132 12.29 14.79 4.29
CA ARG A 132 13.57 14.79 5.04
C ARG A 132 13.38 15.35 6.45
N GLU A 133 12.64 16.45 6.60
CA GLU A 133 12.29 17.01 7.92
C GLU A 133 11.51 15.99 8.78
N LEU A 134 10.63 15.20 8.16
CA LEU A 134 9.87 14.13 8.83
C LEU A 134 10.67 12.83 9.04
N GLY A 135 11.97 12.84 8.76
CA GLY A 135 12.88 11.72 9.02
C GLY A 135 12.94 10.68 7.89
N PHE A 136 12.54 11.03 6.65
CA PHE A 136 12.87 10.20 5.49
C PHE A 136 14.38 10.22 5.24
N SER A 137 14.99 9.05 5.19
CA SER A 137 16.33 8.83 4.66
C SER A 137 16.29 7.79 3.55
N GLU A 138 17.16 7.94 2.55
CA GLU A 138 17.32 6.94 1.48
C GLU A 138 17.79 5.58 2.04
N ASP A 139 18.47 5.62 3.20
CA ASP A 139 18.93 4.47 3.96
C ASP A 139 17.87 3.81 4.84
N ASP A 140 16.66 4.41 5.00
CA ASP A 140 15.52 3.76 5.68
C ASP A 140 14.65 3.08 4.61
N PRO A 141 14.80 1.76 4.38
CA PRO A 141 13.98 1.02 3.46
C PRO A 141 12.62 0.79 4.13
N ARG A 142 11.82 1.83 4.32
CA ARG A 142 10.38 1.65 4.45
C ARG A 142 9.86 1.41 3.06
N PRO A 143 9.57 0.16 2.66
CA PRO A 143 8.80 -0.03 1.45
C PRO A 143 7.46 0.67 1.73
N TRP A 144 7.13 1.66 0.91
CA TRP A 144 5.74 2.02 0.63
C TRP A 144 5.05 0.80 0.00
N ARG A 145 4.83 -0.24 0.81
CA ARG A 145 3.91 -1.34 0.55
C ARG A 145 2.69 -1.01 1.38
N GLY A 146 1.69 -0.46 0.69
CA GLY A 146 0.29 -0.36 1.06
C GLY A 146 0.01 -0.19 2.53
N THR A 147 -0.34 1.05 2.93
CA THR A 147 -1.15 1.33 4.12
C THR A 147 -0.75 0.52 5.37
N PRO A 148 -0.03 1.11 6.33
CA PRO A 148 -0.19 0.64 7.70
C PRO A 148 -1.69 0.67 7.97
N ARG A 149 -2.28 -0.47 8.36
CA ARG A 149 -3.54 -0.45 9.11
C ARG A 149 -3.25 0.38 10.36
N HIS A 150 -3.36 1.70 10.25
CA HIS A 150 -3.36 2.56 11.39
C HIS A 150 -4.55 2.12 12.25
N PRO A 151 -4.35 1.82 13.55
CA PRO A 151 -5.47 1.84 14.47
C PRO A 151 -6.11 3.22 14.31
N ARG A 152 -7.44 3.26 14.19
CA ARG A 152 -8.24 4.44 13.82
C ARG A 152 -7.91 5.67 14.69
N HIS A 153 -6.86 6.39 14.34
CA HIS A 153 -6.63 7.77 14.76
C HIS A 153 -6.83 8.61 13.52
N ARG A 154 -8.12 8.92 13.31
CA ARG A 154 -8.59 9.98 12.44
C ARG A 154 -7.73 11.22 12.70
N PHE A 155 -6.95 11.67 11.71
CA PHE A 155 -6.51 13.07 11.62
C PHE A 155 -7.78 13.90 11.43
N GLY A 156 -8.46 14.14 12.55
CA GLY A 156 -9.58 15.03 12.67
C GLY A 156 -9.03 16.29 13.29
N LEU A 157 -8.76 17.28 12.46
CA LEU A 157 -8.88 18.67 12.88
C LEU A 157 -10.35 18.86 13.28
N ARG A 158 -10.70 18.49 14.51
CA ARG A 158 -11.92 18.98 15.14
C ARG A 158 -11.60 20.42 15.55
N PRO A 159 -12.41 21.41 15.13
CA PRO A 159 -12.35 22.73 15.75
C PRO A 159 -12.50 22.54 17.26
N PHE A 160 -11.59 23.11 18.04
CA PHE A 160 -11.75 23.18 19.49
C PHE A 160 -12.97 24.06 19.77
N VAL A 161 -14.04 23.44 20.27
CA VAL A 161 -15.21 24.15 20.80
C VAL A 161 -14.99 24.27 22.32
N PRO A 162 -14.85 25.47 22.90
CA PRO A 162 -14.71 25.61 24.34
C PRO A 162 -16.02 25.20 25.03
N GLY A 163 -15.99 24.18 25.90
CA GLY A 163 -17.10 23.87 26.81
C GLY A 163 -17.57 22.43 26.93
N GLU A 164 -16.97 21.45 26.22
CA GLU A 164 -17.42 20.06 26.31
C GLU A 164 -16.59 19.23 27.33
N PRO A 165 -17.24 18.49 28.25
CA PRO A 165 -16.56 17.79 29.33
C PRO A 165 -15.82 16.53 28.84
N ARG A 166 -14.61 16.32 29.35
CA ARG A 166 -13.80 15.12 29.11
C ARG A 166 -14.45 13.90 29.80
N PRO A 167 -14.61 12.75 29.12
CA PRO A 167 -15.02 11.53 29.81
C PRO A 167 -13.80 10.88 30.46
N GLY A 168 -13.74 10.92 31.80
CA GLY A 168 -12.72 10.15 32.52
C GLY A 168 -12.44 10.59 33.94
N GLU A 169 -13.43 10.68 34.83
CA GLU A 169 -13.17 10.58 36.27
C GLU A 169 -14.45 10.21 37.02
N GLY A 170 -14.44 9.08 37.73
CA GLY A 170 -15.61 8.59 38.46
C GLY A 170 -15.47 7.13 38.89
N GLY A 171 -14.52 6.84 39.78
CA GLY A 171 -14.48 5.57 40.50
C GLY A 171 -15.49 5.57 41.66
N GLY A 172 -16.43 4.64 41.65
CA GLY A 172 -17.36 4.36 42.76
C GLY A 172 -17.57 2.85 42.92
N PRO A 173 -17.68 2.29 44.15
CA PRO A 173 -17.65 0.85 44.36
C PRO A 173 -19.04 0.18 44.52
N GLY A 174 -19.19 -1.01 43.89
CA GLY A 174 -20.14 -2.10 44.22
C GLY A 174 -21.51 -2.10 43.50
N PRO A 175 -22.25 -3.24 43.42
CA PRO A 175 -22.12 -4.48 44.22
C PRO A 175 -22.05 -5.81 43.42
N ARG A 176 -21.90 -6.88 44.23
CA ARG A 176 -21.50 -8.28 43.97
C ARG A 176 -22.60 -9.20 43.41
N PHE A 177 -22.17 -10.21 42.66
CA PHE A 177 -22.71 -11.59 42.61
C PHE A 177 -21.49 -12.47 42.25
N GLY A 178 -21.04 -13.51 42.96
CA GLY A 178 -21.71 -14.46 43.85
C GLY A 178 -21.79 -15.82 43.15
N GLY A 179 -20.96 -16.80 43.52
CA GLY A 179 -21.18 -18.22 43.16
C GLY A 179 -19.92 -19.04 42.82
N ASN A 180 -19.62 -20.01 43.67
CA ASN A 180 -18.41 -20.84 43.79
C ASN A 180 -18.11 -21.85 42.64
N PRO A 181 -16.90 -22.45 42.59
CA PRO A 181 -16.44 -23.41 41.59
C PRO A 181 -16.57 -24.87 42.06
N HIS A 182 -16.67 -25.83 41.12
CA HIS A 182 -16.45 -27.24 41.41
C HIS A 182 -15.63 -27.96 40.34
N HIS A 183 -14.61 -28.65 40.86
CA HIS A 183 -13.74 -29.71 40.34
C HIS A 183 -14.33 -30.71 39.35
N GLY A 184 -13.44 -31.34 38.55
CA GLY A 184 -13.67 -32.70 38.05
C GLY A 184 -12.68 -33.17 36.98
N PHE A 185 -11.66 -33.92 37.39
CA PHE A 185 -10.62 -34.52 36.57
C PHE A 185 -11.03 -35.93 36.09
N ARG A 186 -10.38 -36.41 35.00
CA ARG A 186 -10.13 -37.82 34.58
C ARG A 186 -11.21 -38.60 33.81
N GLY A 187 -10.76 -39.23 32.71
CA GLY A 187 -11.42 -40.38 32.10
C GLY A 187 -10.85 -40.77 30.73
N ALA A 188 -9.68 -41.41 30.72
CA ALA A 188 -9.14 -42.15 29.56
C ALA A 188 -9.79 -43.55 29.49
N GLY A 189 -10.07 -44.05 28.28
CA GLY A 189 -10.50 -45.44 28.03
C GLY A 189 -10.73 -45.72 26.54
N PRO A 190 -10.56 -46.96 26.06
CA PRO A 190 -9.80 -47.25 24.83
C PRO A 190 -10.64 -47.58 23.58
N ARG A 191 -9.95 -47.58 22.43
CA ARG A 191 -10.40 -48.10 21.13
C ARG A 191 -10.51 -49.63 21.16
N PRO A 192 -11.42 -50.22 20.37
CA PRO A 192 -11.24 -51.55 19.80
C PRO A 192 -11.02 -51.49 18.29
N ASP A 193 -10.00 -52.22 17.82
CA ASP A 193 -9.86 -52.71 16.45
C ASP A 193 -10.71 -53.98 16.27
N ALA A 194 -11.17 -54.21 15.02
CA ALA A 194 -11.22 -55.48 14.28
C ALA A 194 -12.52 -55.74 13.50
N ASP A 195 -12.36 -55.69 12.17
CA ASP A 195 -12.77 -56.67 11.14
C ASP A 195 -14.23 -56.93 10.72
N ALA A 196 -14.30 -57.29 9.42
CA ALA A 196 -15.41 -57.74 8.56
C ALA A 196 -16.39 -56.64 8.09
N VAL A 197 -16.57 -56.36 6.80
CA VAL A 197 -16.77 -57.26 5.63
C VAL A 197 -16.14 -56.66 4.37
#